data_AF-A0A0F2J914-F1
#
_entry.id   AF-A0A0F2J914-F1
#
_cell.length_a   1.000
_cell.length_b   1.000
_cell.length_c   1.000
_cell.angle_alpha   90.00
_cell.angle_beta   90.00
_cell.angle_gamma   90.00
#
_symmetry.space_group_name_H-M   'P 1'
#
loop_
_entity.id
_entity.type
_entity.pdbx_description
1 polymer ?
#
loop_
_entity_poly.entity_id
_entity_poly.type
_entity_poly.pdbx_seq_one_letter_code
_entity_poly.pdbx_strand_id
1 'polypeptide(L)'
;MKDILDIISRCKELTPEEYKELWTKLGPVQIKVTEKVGACPFNVGDTFVYSTPYDKPQGVCSDLLHVLDLYIWRVSLGFPSWESDNRLIYRIHCPSKKGTVWEMKKL
;
A
#
# COMPACT_ATOMS: atom_id res chain seq x y z
N MET A 1 10.60 -11.37 -5.68
CA MET A 1 9.95 -10.55 -6.74
C MET A 1 9.83 -11.33 -8.05
N LYS A 2 10.90 -11.98 -8.55
CA LYS A 2 10.84 -12.82 -9.76
C LYS A 2 9.69 -13.83 -9.73
N ASP A 3 9.47 -14.50 -8.60
CA ASP A 3 8.45 -15.55 -8.48
C ASP A 3 7.01 -15.03 -8.57
N ILE A 4 6.71 -13.85 -8.01
CA ILE A 4 5.35 -13.26 -8.08
C ILE A 4 5.05 -12.78 -9.50
N LEU A 5 6.02 -12.18 -10.18
CA LEU A 5 5.83 -11.70 -11.55
C LEU A 5 5.68 -12.86 -12.54
N ASP A 6 6.38 -13.97 -12.31
CA ASP A 6 6.21 -15.22 -13.08
C ASP A 6 4.78 -15.76 -12.92
N ILE A 7 4.29 -15.88 -11.68
CA ILE A 7 2.91 -16.28 -11.38
C ILE A 7 1.89 -15.35 -12.06
N ILE A 8 2.10 -14.03 -12.01
CA ILE A 8 1.19 -13.06 -12.65
C ILE A 8 1.20 -13.19 -14.16
N SER A 9 2.35 -13.46 -14.78
CA SER A 9 2.47 -13.63 -16.23
C SER A 9 1.64 -14.80 -16.77
N ARG A 10 1.39 -15.80 -15.91
CA ARG A 10 0.60 -17.00 -16.19
C ARG A 10 -0.77 -16.99 -15.52
N CYS A 11 -1.31 -15.81 -15.20
CA CYS A 11 -2.53 -15.67 -14.38
C CYS A 11 -3.75 -16.48 -14.87
N LYS A 12 -3.85 -16.75 -16.19
CA LYS A 12 -4.93 -17.54 -16.81
C LYS A 12 -4.79 -19.05 -16.61
N GLU A 13 -3.63 -19.51 -16.17
CA GLU A 13 -3.25 -20.92 -16.05
C GLU A 13 -3.06 -21.34 -14.59
N LEU A 14 -3.30 -20.44 -13.63
CA LEU A 14 -3.11 -20.73 -12.21
C LEU A 14 -4.10 -21.77 -11.72
N THR A 15 -3.58 -22.76 -11.01
CA THR A 15 -4.43 -23.66 -10.23
C THR A 15 -5.06 -22.91 -9.05
N PRO A 16 -6.17 -23.41 -8.46
CA PRO A 16 -6.73 -22.84 -7.24
C PRO A 16 -5.71 -22.71 -6.09
N GLU A 17 -4.79 -23.66 -5.98
CA GLU A 17 -3.73 -23.68 -4.97
C GLU A 17 -2.70 -22.58 -5.22
N GLU A 18 -2.21 -22.44 -6.46
CA GLU A 18 -1.27 -21.38 -6.86
C GLU A 18 -1.90 -19.99 -6.69
N TYR A 19 -3.18 -19.86 -7.04
CA TYR A 19 -3.93 -18.63 -6.81
C TYR A 19 -4.00 -18.29 -5.32
N LYS A 20 -4.34 -19.25 -4.45
CA LYS A 20 -4.38 -19.04 -3.00
C LYS A 20 -3.01 -18.69 -2.42
N GLU A 21 -1.95 -19.31 -2.91
CA GLU A 21 -0.57 -19.00 -2.51
C GLU A 21 -0.17 -17.57 -2.92
N LEU A 22 -0.55 -17.11 -4.11
CA LEU A 22 -0.34 -15.74 -4.55
C LEU A 22 -0.93 -14.74 -3.56
N TRP A 23 -2.17 -14.95 -3.10
CA TRP A 23 -2.81 -14.08 -2.12
C TRP A 23 -2.08 -14.04 -0.77
N THR A 24 -1.55 -15.18 -0.35
CA THR A 24 -0.73 -15.26 0.87
C THR A 24 0.58 -14.49 0.68
N LYS A 25 1.17 -14.55 -0.52
CA LYS A 25 2.40 -13.83 -0.86
C LYS A 25 2.20 -12.32 -1.01
N LEU A 26 1.01 -11.83 -1.41
CA LEU A 26 0.75 -10.39 -1.53
C LEU A 26 0.85 -9.68 -0.18
N GLY A 27 0.40 -10.34 0.89
CA GLY A 27 0.52 -9.87 2.27
C GLY A 27 -0.25 -8.55 2.56
N PRO A 28 -0.40 -8.19 3.84
CA PRO A 28 -1.02 -6.93 4.20
C PRO A 28 -0.10 -5.74 3.96
N VAL A 29 -0.68 -4.56 3.74
CA VAL A 29 0.04 -3.29 3.58
C VAL A 29 -0.33 -2.34 4.70
N GLN A 30 0.66 -1.89 5.44
CA GLN A 30 0.50 -0.85 6.44
C GLN A 30 0.61 0.52 5.78
N ILE A 31 -0.26 1.44 6.20
CA ILE A 31 -0.10 2.87 6.00
C ILE A 31 0.14 3.56 7.35
N LYS A 32 1.05 4.53 7.39
CA LYS A 32 1.43 5.25 8.61
C LYS A 32 1.61 6.74 8.34
N VAL A 33 1.06 7.60 9.20
CA VAL A 33 1.38 9.04 9.17
C VAL A 33 2.80 9.26 9.66
N THR A 34 3.64 9.89 8.85
CA THR A 34 5.00 10.29 9.25
C THR A 34 5.13 11.78 9.47
N GLU A 35 4.36 12.58 8.72
CA GLU A 35 4.38 14.03 8.85
C GLU A 35 2.97 14.59 8.78
N LYS A 36 2.77 15.70 9.49
CA LYS A 36 1.49 16.41 9.55
C LYS A 36 1.72 17.89 9.34
N VAL A 37 0.95 18.47 8.42
CA VAL A 37 1.00 19.88 8.04
C VAL A 37 -0.41 20.44 8.08
N GLY A 38 -0.72 21.23 9.10
CA GLY A 38 -2.05 21.86 9.24
C GLY A 38 -3.05 21.01 10.02
N ALA A 39 -4.34 21.15 9.67
CA ALA A 39 -5.47 20.73 10.51
C ALA A 39 -6.04 19.33 10.16
N CYS A 40 -5.20 18.38 9.73
CA CYS A 40 -5.64 17.00 9.53
C CYS A 40 -6.09 16.37 10.86
N PRO A 41 -7.16 15.54 10.92
CA PRO A 41 -7.53 14.84 12.14
C PRO A 41 -6.53 13.74 12.54
N PHE A 42 -5.85 13.13 11.57
CA PHE A 42 -4.85 12.10 11.83
C PHE A 42 -3.57 12.71 12.42
N ASN A 43 -2.89 11.96 13.28
CA ASN A 43 -1.67 12.36 13.97
C ASN A 43 -0.48 11.53 13.50
N VAL A 44 0.72 12.11 13.63
CA VAL A 44 1.97 11.39 13.35
C VAL A 44 2.02 10.13 14.21
N GLY A 45 2.27 8.99 13.58
CA GLY A 45 2.25 7.68 14.23
C GLY A 45 0.94 6.92 14.09
N ASP A 46 -0.17 7.53 13.65
CA ASP A 46 -1.40 6.80 13.34
C ASP A 46 -1.14 5.77 12.24
N THR A 47 -1.68 4.57 12.41
CA THR A 47 -1.48 3.45 11.48
C THR A 47 -2.79 2.79 11.11
N PHE A 48 -2.87 2.33 9.86
CA PHE A 48 -3.98 1.54 9.34
C PHE A 48 -3.43 0.44 8.44
N VAL A 49 -4.23 -0.60 8.20
CA VAL A 49 -3.79 -1.78 7.45
C VAL A 49 -4.81 -2.11 6.36
N TYR A 50 -4.31 -2.29 5.14
CA TYR A 50 -4.99 -3.01 4.07
C TYR A 50 -4.73 -4.50 4.30
N SER A 51 -5.76 -5.28 4.66
CA SER A 51 -5.63 -6.74 4.81
C SER A 51 -5.29 -7.42 3.49
N THR A 52 -5.84 -6.87 2.40
CA THR A 52 -5.51 -7.20 1.01
C THR A 52 -5.52 -5.90 0.18
N PRO A 53 -4.99 -5.89 -1.06
CA PRO A 53 -5.05 -4.71 -1.92
C PRO A 53 -6.47 -4.20 -2.23
N TYR A 54 -7.50 -5.01 -1.97
CA TYR A 54 -8.90 -4.66 -2.20
C TYR A 54 -9.61 -4.16 -0.93
N ASP A 55 -9.08 -4.49 0.25
CA ASP A 55 -9.73 -4.21 1.52
C ASP A 55 -9.23 -2.88 2.07
N LYS A 56 -9.99 -1.81 1.79
CA LYS A 56 -9.65 -0.47 2.27
C LYS A 56 -9.78 -0.40 3.79
N PRO A 57 -8.80 0.22 4.49
CA PRO A 57 -8.87 0.39 5.94
C PRO A 57 -10.05 1.28 6.33
N GLN A 58 -10.78 0.88 7.37
CA GLN A 58 -11.84 1.70 7.95
C GLN A 58 -11.26 2.92 8.67
N GLY A 59 -12.02 4.02 8.71
CA GLY A 59 -11.63 5.25 9.40
C GLY A 59 -10.67 6.16 8.61
N VAL A 60 -10.23 5.75 7.43
CA VAL A 60 -9.41 6.57 6.52
C VAL A 60 -10.31 7.37 5.57
N CYS A 61 -10.02 8.66 5.38
CA CYS A 61 -10.85 9.51 4.53
C CYS A 61 -10.70 9.20 3.03
N SER A 62 -11.74 9.50 2.25
CA SER A 62 -11.79 9.23 0.80
C SER A 62 -10.67 9.88 0.00
N ASP A 63 -10.30 11.12 0.34
CA ASP A 63 -9.28 11.89 -0.40
C ASP A 63 -7.91 11.21 -0.31
N LEU A 64 -7.58 10.70 0.88
CA LEU A 64 -6.35 9.96 1.08
C LEU A 64 -6.41 8.60 0.38
N LEU A 65 -7.50 7.85 0.56
CA LEU A 65 -7.69 6.54 -0.09
C LEU A 65 -7.53 6.64 -1.61
N HIS A 66 -8.07 7.69 -2.24
CA HIS A 66 -7.97 7.88 -3.69
C HIS A 66 -6.51 7.89 -4.18
N VAL A 67 -5.60 8.50 -3.43
CA VAL A 67 -4.18 8.56 -3.82
C VAL A 67 -3.45 7.28 -3.43
N LEU A 68 -3.75 6.69 -2.27
CA LEU A 68 -3.14 5.42 -1.86
C LEU A 68 -3.52 4.26 -2.79
N ASP A 69 -4.73 4.27 -3.34
CA ASP A 69 -5.23 3.26 -4.30
C ASP A 69 -4.39 3.21 -5.58
N LEU A 70 -3.71 4.29 -5.96
CA LEU A 70 -2.80 4.31 -7.12
C LEU A 70 -1.54 3.45 -6.90
N TYR A 71 -1.16 3.25 -5.64
CA TYR A 71 0.11 2.62 -5.26
C TYR A 71 -0.06 1.30 -4.52
N ILE A 72 -1.24 0.99 -3.99
CA ILE A 72 -1.48 -0.22 -3.19
C ILE A 72 -1.00 -1.49 -3.89
N TRP A 73 -1.28 -1.64 -5.18
CA TRP A 73 -0.82 -2.78 -5.97
C TRP A 73 0.69 -2.82 -6.13
N ARG A 74 1.32 -1.67 -6.36
CA ARG A 74 2.77 -1.58 -6.50
C ARG A 74 3.47 -2.00 -5.21
N VAL A 75 2.97 -1.53 -4.07
CA VAL A 75 3.47 -1.88 -2.74
C VAL A 75 3.26 -3.37 -2.45
N SER A 76 2.07 -3.89 -2.69
CA SER A 76 1.71 -5.29 -2.40
C SER A 76 2.52 -6.28 -3.24
N LEU A 77 2.82 -5.92 -4.49
CA LEU A 77 3.67 -6.68 -5.41
C LEU A 77 5.17 -6.49 -5.15
N GLY A 78 5.54 -5.55 -4.27
CA GLY A 78 6.92 -5.27 -3.91
C GLY A 78 7.70 -4.48 -4.96
N PHE A 79 7.03 -3.73 -5.84
CA PHE A 79 7.73 -2.82 -6.74
C PHE A 79 8.50 -1.76 -5.93
N PRO A 80 9.69 -1.33 -6.41
CA PRO A 80 10.46 -0.31 -5.71
C PRO A 80 9.80 1.06 -5.81
N SER A 81 9.90 1.84 -4.74
CA SER A 81 9.48 3.25 -4.70
C SER A 81 10.54 4.19 -5.29
N TRP A 82 10.22 5.48 -5.35
CA TRP A 82 11.15 6.54 -5.75
C TRP A 82 12.08 7.00 -4.61
N GLU A 83 11.86 6.55 -3.38
CA GLU A 83 12.63 6.95 -2.21
C GLU A 83 14.06 6.39 -2.27
N SER A 84 15.07 7.27 -2.21
CA SER A 84 16.47 6.87 -2.36
C SER A 84 17.03 6.17 -1.12
N ASP A 85 16.53 6.51 0.06
CA ASP A 85 16.95 5.97 1.35
C ASP A 85 16.35 4.58 1.62
N ASN A 86 15.10 4.34 1.19
CA ASN A 86 14.46 3.03 1.31
C ASN A 86 13.44 2.78 0.20
N ARG A 87 13.86 1.99 -0.80
CA ARG A 87 13.04 1.61 -1.97
C ARG A 87 11.83 0.73 -1.65
N LEU A 88 11.68 0.24 -0.43
CA LEU A 88 10.52 -0.57 0.00
C LEU A 88 9.40 0.27 0.62
N ILE A 89 9.63 1.56 0.86
CA ILE A 89 8.68 2.49 1.47
C ILE A 89 8.24 3.51 0.43
N TYR A 90 6.93 3.73 0.32
CA TYR A 90 6.36 4.78 -0.52
C TYR A 90 5.91 5.92 0.37
N ARG A 91 6.46 7.13 0.20
CA ARG A 91 6.01 8.33 0.92
C ARG A 91 5.04 9.11 0.04
N ILE A 92 3.77 9.13 0.44
CA ILE A 92 2.66 9.68 -0.33
C ILE A 92 2.11 10.91 0.38
N HIS A 93 2.04 12.03 -0.34
CA HIS A 93 1.38 13.23 0.15
C HIS A 93 -0.15 13.09 0.01
N CYS A 94 -0.86 13.39 1.10
CA CYS A 94 -2.31 13.53 1.05
C CYS A 94 -2.67 14.77 0.21
N PRO A 95 -3.60 14.66 -0.76
CA PRO A 95 -3.97 15.77 -1.64
C PRO A 95 -4.81 16.83 -0.93
N SER A 96 -5.31 16.53 0.27
CA SER A 96 -6.11 17.45 1.05
C SER A 96 -5.29 18.67 1.48
N LYS A 97 -5.91 19.86 1.45
CA LYS A 97 -5.32 21.11 2.00
C LYS A 97 -4.92 21.00 3.48
N LYS A 98 -5.39 19.96 4.17
CA LYS A 98 -5.07 19.64 5.56
C LYS A 98 -3.74 18.91 5.76
N GLY A 99 -3.04 18.53 4.69
CA GLY A 99 -1.62 18.17 4.60
C GLY A 99 -1.11 17.05 5.53
N THR A 100 -0.82 15.87 5.01
CA THR A 100 -0.07 14.81 5.71
C THR A 100 0.82 14.05 4.73
N VAL A 101 1.91 13.47 5.23
CA VAL A 101 2.74 12.50 4.50
C VAL A 101 2.52 11.13 5.11
N TRP A 102 2.31 10.15 4.24
CA TRP A 102 2.01 8.77 4.62
C TRP A 102 3.04 7.81 4.05
N GLU A 103 3.58 6.94 4.88
CA GLU A 103 4.35 5.78 4.43
C GLU A 103 3.41 4.63 4.13
N MET A 104 3.53 4.03 2.94
CA MET A 104 2.98 2.71 2.63
C MET A 104 4.12 1.69 2.60
N LYS A 105 3.95 0.58 3.30
CA LYS A 105 4.89 -0.56 3.26
C LYS A 105 4.16 -1.89 3.41
N LYS A 106 4.68 -2.90 2.74
CA LYS A 106 4.26 -4.28 2.93
C LYS A 106 4.76 -4.80 4.29
N LEU A 107 3.91 -5.55 5.00
CA LEU A 107 4.24 -6.20 6.27
C LEU A 107 4.84 -7.60 6.06
#